data_AF-A0A538T5Z3-F1
#
_entry.id   AF-A0A538T5Z3-F1
#
_cell.length_a   1.000
_cell.length_b   1.000
_cell.length_c   1.000
_cell.angle_alpha   90.00
_cell.angle_beta   90.00
_cell.angle_gamma   90.00
#
_symmetry.space_group_name_H-M   'P 1'
#
loop_
_entity.id
_entity.type
_entity.pdbx_description
1 polymer ?
#
loop_
_entity_poly.entity_id
_entity_poly.type
_entity_poly.pdbx_seq_one_letter_code
_entity_poly.pdbx_strand_id
1 'polypeptide(L)'
;MGRAVRTGARLPAADPLPLAPHAGPAPAPPALLGAPFRAPPRRARQADRVNPAGEGSPRDPAIALFAKAPRPGHVKTRLVPPLTHEDAARVARASLEDTARFIVPAVPAHWTLFLDGEPDRPLQSLAGEIGIPISPQRGTDLGGRLVAAFRDLRAKGARRVVAIGSDAPTLDPERILEAIESLSVCDVALGPTEDGGYYLIGTSGDHESIFEEIPWGSGSAAATTLERARARSLDVRLLTPWYDLDDAASLLRAYDATRPGWALREVLDEVRARLVTGS
;
A
#
# COMPACT_ATOMS: atom_id res chain seq x y z
N MET A 1 9.84 -39.44 -20.40
CA MET A 1 9.81 -39.65 -18.93
C MET A 1 9.90 -38.28 -18.28
N GLY A 2 8.80 -37.82 -17.67
CA GLY A 2 8.66 -36.44 -17.20
C GLY A 2 9.18 -36.22 -15.78
N ARG A 3 9.41 -34.95 -15.45
CA ARG A 3 9.35 -34.47 -14.06
C ARG A 3 8.93 -32.99 -14.00
N ALA A 4 7.78 -32.83 -13.35
CA ALA A 4 7.09 -31.68 -12.73
C ALA A 4 7.69 -30.26 -12.82
N VAL A 5 6.88 -29.35 -13.38
CA VAL A 5 6.91 -27.89 -13.17
C VAL A 5 5.98 -27.56 -12.00
N ARG A 6 6.45 -26.82 -10.99
CA ARG A 6 5.60 -26.23 -9.93
C ARG A 6 5.05 -24.90 -10.43
N THR A 7 3.75 -24.87 -10.72
CA THR A 7 2.94 -23.68 -11.00
C THR A 7 2.61 -22.94 -9.71
N GLY A 8 2.91 -21.64 -9.65
CA GLY A 8 2.28 -20.74 -8.67
C GLY A 8 0.78 -20.62 -8.95
N ALA A 9 -0.03 -20.72 -7.90
CA ALA A 9 -1.47 -20.90 -8.01
C ALA A 9 -2.19 -19.68 -8.60
N ARG A 10 -2.91 -19.87 -9.72
CA ARG A 10 -4.20 -19.19 -9.95
C ARG A 10 -5.18 -19.82 -8.97
N LEU A 11 -5.94 -19.04 -8.22
CA LEU A 11 -7.03 -19.57 -7.40
C LEU A 11 -8.22 -19.92 -8.31
N PRO A 12 -8.59 -21.21 -8.50
CA PRO A 12 -9.89 -21.56 -9.06
C PRO A 12 -11.00 -21.31 -8.02
N ALA A 13 -12.24 -21.21 -8.50
CA ALA A 13 -13.41 -20.71 -7.79
C ALA A 13 -13.95 -21.55 -6.61
N ALA A 14 -13.14 -22.34 -5.90
CA ALA A 14 -13.63 -23.21 -4.82
C ALA A 14 -12.62 -23.56 -3.71
N ASP A 15 -11.54 -22.81 -3.50
CA ASP A 15 -10.64 -23.06 -2.37
C ASP A 15 -10.84 -22.05 -1.21
N PRO A 16 -10.90 -22.51 0.04
CA PRO A 16 -10.97 -21.64 1.21
C PRO A 16 -9.67 -20.82 1.36
N LEU A 17 -9.82 -19.60 1.86
CA LEU A 17 -8.70 -18.69 2.13
C LEU A 17 -7.72 -19.34 3.14
N PRO A 18 -6.40 -19.26 2.92
CA PRO A 18 -5.43 -19.82 3.85
C PRO A 18 -5.49 -19.07 5.19
N LEU A 19 -5.71 -19.81 6.27
CA LEU A 19 -5.46 -19.35 7.64
C LEU A 19 -3.94 -19.16 7.83
N ALA A 20 -3.56 -18.06 8.48
CA ALA A 20 -2.17 -17.70 8.73
C ALA A 20 -1.39 -18.81 9.48
N PRO A 21 -0.23 -19.26 8.99
CA PRO A 21 0.65 -20.14 9.77
C PRO A 21 1.51 -19.31 10.73
N HIS A 22 1.69 -19.84 11.94
CA HIS A 22 2.58 -19.32 12.97
C HIS A 22 4.02 -19.13 12.48
N ALA A 23 4.62 -18.04 12.94
CA ALA A 23 5.95 -17.56 12.58
C ALA A 23 7.08 -18.57 12.86
N GLY A 24 7.91 -18.79 11.85
CA GLY A 24 9.28 -19.28 11.96
C GLY A 24 10.21 -18.32 11.20
N PRO A 25 11.51 -18.24 11.56
CA PRO A 25 12.42 -17.28 10.95
C PRO A 25 12.59 -17.55 9.45
N ALA A 26 12.56 -16.48 8.65
CA ALA A 26 12.70 -16.54 7.21
C ALA A 26 14.12 -17.02 6.81
N PRO A 27 14.26 -18.01 5.90
CA PRO A 27 15.54 -18.37 5.33
C PRO A 27 16.00 -17.32 4.29
N ALA A 28 17.32 -17.17 4.16
CA ALA A 28 17.96 -16.27 3.20
C ALA A 28 17.56 -16.58 1.74
N PRO A 29 17.46 -15.57 0.86
CA PRO A 29 17.01 -15.77 -0.52
C PRO A 29 18.08 -16.51 -1.35
N PRO A 30 17.71 -17.49 -2.19
CA PRO A 30 18.63 -18.09 -3.15
C PRO A 30 18.83 -17.14 -4.34
N ALA A 31 20.08 -16.99 -4.77
CA ALA A 31 20.42 -16.33 -6.02
C ALA A 31 20.06 -17.24 -7.21
N LEU A 32 19.18 -16.83 -8.13
CA LEU A 32 19.02 -17.52 -9.41
C LEU A 32 18.69 -16.58 -10.59
N LEU A 33 19.44 -16.84 -11.66
CA LEU A 33 19.43 -16.21 -12.98
C LEU A 33 18.09 -16.34 -13.71
N GLY A 34 17.86 -15.36 -14.60
CA GLY A 34 16.62 -15.18 -15.34
C GLY A 34 16.29 -16.20 -16.44
N ALA A 35 15.01 -16.20 -16.79
CA ALA A 35 14.47 -16.65 -18.07
C ALA A 35 13.21 -15.81 -18.39
N PRO A 36 12.94 -15.46 -19.66
CA PRO A 36 11.85 -14.55 -20.01
C PRO A 36 10.48 -15.22 -19.90
N PHE A 37 9.51 -14.51 -19.31
CA PHE A 37 8.11 -14.92 -19.21
C PHE A 37 7.42 -14.86 -20.59
N ARG A 38 6.76 -15.95 -21.00
CA ARG A 38 6.01 -16.02 -22.27
C ARG A 38 4.51 -15.83 -21.98
N ALA A 39 3.92 -14.79 -22.56
CA ALA A 39 2.52 -14.42 -22.33
C ALA A 39 1.50 -15.47 -22.86
N PRO A 40 0.38 -15.73 -22.14
CA PRO A 40 -0.73 -16.53 -22.64
C PRO A 40 -1.63 -15.73 -23.62
N PRO A 41 -2.47 -16.41 -24.43
CA PRO A 41 -3.25 -15.75 -25.48
C PRO A 41 -4.35 -14.83 -24.91
N ARG A 42 -4.44 -13.63 -25.48
CA ARG A 42 -5.43 -12.59 -25.15
C ARG A 42 -6.85 -13.07 -25.46
N ARG A 43 -7.76 -13.06 -24.46
CA ARG A 43 -9.20 -12.96 -24.73
C ARG A 43 -9.53 -11.50 -24.96
N ALA A 44 -10.06 -11.17 -26.14
CA ALA A 44 -10.57 -9.85 -26.44
C ALA A 44 -11.79 -9.57 -25.54
N ARG A 45 -11.63 -8.73 -24.52
CA ARG A 45 -12.75 -8.04 -23.88
C ARG A 45 -12.86 -6.66 -24.52
N GLN A 46 -14.07 -6.36 -24.96
CA GLN A 46 -14.45 -5.11 -25.61
C GLN A 46 -14.23 -3.97 -24.61
N ALA A 47 -13.18 -3.18 -24.83
CA ALA A 47 -12.87 -2.02 -24.02
C ALA A 47 -13.94 -0.95 -24.29
N ASP A 48 -14.65 -0.55 -23.24
CA ASP A 48 -15.36 0.73 -23.24
C ASP A 48 -14.33 1.84 -23.44
N ARG A 49 -14.36 2.42 -24.63
CA ARG A 49 -13.52 3.55 -25.03
C ARG A 49 -14.04 4.78 -24.33
N VAL A 50 -13.44 5.14 -23.19
CA VAL A 50 -13.55 6.50 -22.67
C VAL A 50 -12.71 7.42 -23.57
N ASN A 51 -13.36 8.46 -24.07
CA ASN A 51 -12.87 9.47 -25.01
C ASN A 51 -11.66 10.24 -24.42
N PRO A 52 -10.61 10.58 -25.18
CA PRO A 52 -9.55 11.44 -24.69
C PRO A 52 -9.93 12.91 -24.89
N ALA A 53 -10.07 13.66 -23.81
CA ALA A 53 -10.08 15.12 -23.87
C ALA A 53 -9.20 15.67 -22.75
N GLY A 54 -8.14 16.38 -23.13
CA GLY A 54 -7.27 17.14 -22.23
C GLY A 54 -5.80 17.04 -22.59
N GLU A 55 -5.23 18.13 -23.11
CA GLU A 55 -3.81 18.28 -23.42
C GLU A 55 -2.94 18.08 -22.17
N GLY A 56 -2.08 17.07 -22.24
CA GLY A 56 -1.16 16.64 -21.20
C GLY A 56 -0.88 15.15 -21.40
N SER A 57 0.37 14.71 -21.25
CA SER A 57 0.66 13.27 -21.22
C SER A 57 -0.25 12.62 -20.17
N PRO A 58 -0.88 11.46 -20.46
CA PRO A 58 -1.77 10.81 -19.49
C PRO A 58 -1.01 10.61 -18.17
N ARG A 59 -1.61 11.04 -17.05
CA ARG A 59 -1.02 10.88 -15.71
C ARG A 59 -1.12 9.42 -15.23
N ASP A 60 -0.52 8.51 -15.99
CA ASP A 60 -0.66 7.07 -15.85
C ASP A 60 0.71 6.38 -15.76
N PRO A 61 1.00 5.60 -14.70
CA PRO A 61 0.14 5.32 -13.54
C PRO A 61 0.08 6.50 -12.55
N ALA A 62 -0.98 6.57 -11.76
CA ALA A 62 -1.09 7.50 -10.63
C ALA A 62 -1.11 6.75 -9.29
N ILE A 63 -0.46 7.33 -8.28
CA ILE A 63 -0.37 6.75 -6.93
C ILE A 63 -0.86 7.76 -5.90
N ALA A 64 -1.82 7.33 -5.10
CA ALA A 64 -2.28 8.03 -3.91
C ALA A 64 -1.52 7.52 -2.68
N LEU A 65 -0.66 8.36 -2.11
CA LEU A 65 -0.07 8.11 -0.79
C LEU A 65 -1.06 8.62 0.26
N PHE A 66 -1.65 7.73 1.04
CA PHE A 66 -2.58 8.07 2.12
C PHE A 66 -1.84 8.24 3.44
N ALA A 67 -2.08 9.36 4.12
CA ALA A 67 -1.57 9.61 5.46
C ALA A 67 -2.56 10.43 6.30
N LYS A 68 -2.41 10.35 7.63
CA LYS A 68 -3.02 11.29 8.58
C LYS A 68 -1.98 12.32 8.99
N ALA A 69 -2.39 13.57 9.23
CA ALA A 69 -1.52 14.61 9.77
C ALA A 69 -0.85 14.11 11.08
N PRO A 70 0.49 14.07 11.19
CA PRO A 70 1.18 13.51 12.36
C PRO A 70 1.02 14.38 13.62
N ARG A 71 -0.10 14.23 14.31
CA ARG A 71 -0.44 14.97 15.53
C ARG A 71 -0.57 14.03 16.74
N PRO A 72 0.02 14.39 17.91
CA PRO A 72 -0.17 13.62 19.13
C PRO A 72 -1.66 13.39 19.44
N GLY A 73 -2.03 12.17 19.83
CA GLY A 73 -3.41 11.81 20.14
C GLY A 73 -4.28 11.44 18.94
N HIS A 74 -3.80 11.61 17.69
CA HIS A 74 -4.60 11.38 16.48
C HIS A 74 -4.05 10.28 15.57
N VAL A 75 -2.79 9.91 15.74
CA VAL A 75 -2.10 8.89 14.92
C VAL A 75 -1.44 7.87 15.82
N LYS A 76 -1.36 6.62 15.32
CA LYS A 76 -0.67 5.52 15.99
C LYS A 76 -1.02 5.34 17.47
N THR A 77 -2.30 5.58 17.81
CA THR A 77 -2.79 5.48 19.20
C THR A 77 -2.73 4.06 19.76
N ARG A 78 -2.66 3.04 18.89
CA ARG A 78 -2.42 1.63 19.28
C ARG A 78 -1.03 1.40 19.88
N LEU A 79 -0.05 2.26 19.57
CA LEU A 79 1.29 2.20 20.15
C LEU A 79 1.37 2.82 21.56
N VAL A 80 0.26 3.37 22.07
CA VAL A 80 0.17 4.05 23.36
C VAL A 80 -0.72 3.22 24.30
N PRO A 81 -0.17 2.60 25.38
CA PRO A 81 1.24 2.43 25.75
C PRO A 81 1.99 1.38 24.88
N PRO A 82 3.34 1.30 24.93
CA PRO A 82 4.26 1.98 25.85
C PRO A 82 4.77 3.34 25.37
N LEU A 83 4.46 3.76 24.14
CA LEU A 83 4.83 5.09 23.66
C LEU A 83 3.97 6.17 24.31
N THR A 84 4.47 7.40 24.34
CA THR A 84 3.62 8.56 24.56
C THR A 84 2.90 8.95 23.26
N HIS A 85 1.89 9.81 23.36
CA HIS A 85 1.22 10.36 22.18
C HIS A 85 2.18 11.17 21.28
N GLU A 86 3.18 11.82 21.88
CA GLU A 86 4.25 12.52 21.16
C GLU A 86 5.14 11.54 20.40
N ASP A 87 5.59 10.47 21.05
CA ASP A 87 6.39 9.42 20.40
C ASP A 87 5.63 8.79 19.23
N ALA A 88 4.34 8.46 19.42
CA ALA A 88 3.49 7.91 18.36
C ALA A 88 3.36 8.87 17.16
N ALA A 89 3.22 10.17 17.40
CA ALA A 89 3.20 11.18 16.34
C ALA A 89 4.54 11.33 15.63
N ARG A 90 5.65 11.18 16.34
CA ARG A 90 7.00 11.18 15.76
C ARG A 90 7.22 9.96 14.87
N VAL A 91 6.77 8.78 15.30
CA VAL A 91 6.81 7.56 14.47
C VAL A 91 6.01 7.76 13.18
N ALA A 92 4.79 8.28 13.28
CA ALA A 92 3.95 8.54 12.10
C ALA A 92 4.60 9.56 11.13
N ARG A 93 5.18 10.63 11.67
CA ARG A 93 5.91 11.64 10.87
C ARG A 93 7.10 11.03 10.15
N ALA A 94 7.92 10.32 10.89
CA ALA A 94 9.13 9.70 10.37
C ALA A 94 8.82 8.63 9.30
N SER A 95 7.74 7.87 9.50
CA SER A 95 7.26 6.89 8.53
C SER A 95 6.81 7.56 7.22
N LEU A 96 6.07 8.66 7.30
CA LEU A 96 5.67 9.44 6.14
C LEU A 96 6.88 10.06 5.43
N GLU A 97 7.84 10.57 6.19
CA GLU A 97 9.08 11.15 5.69
C GLU A 97 9.95 10.14 4.93
N ASP A 98 10.18 8.96 5.52
CA ASP A 98 10.94 7.89 4.88
C ASP A 98 10.21 7.32 3.65
N THR A 99 8.88 7.18 3.71
CA THR A 99 8.06 6.80 2.54
C THR A 99 8.24 7.82 1.41
N ALA A 100 8.16 9.11 1.72
CA ALA A 100 8.32 10.17 0.74
C ALA A 100 9.74 10.24 0.16
N ARG A 101 10.78 9.99 0.97
CA ARG A 101 12.17 10.07 0.51
C ARG A 101 12.68 8.84 -0.22
N PHE A 102 12.22 7.64 0.16
CA PHE A 102 12.78 6.39 -0.36
C PHE A 102 11.87 5.67 -1.33
N ILE A 103 10.54 5.73 -1.14
CA ILE A 103 9.59 4.99 -1.97
C ILE A 103 9.13 5.83 -3.17
N VAL A 104 8.76 7.09 -2.95
CA VAL A 104 8.26 7.98 -4.02
C VAL A 104 9.24 8.11 -5.20
N PRO A 105 10.53 8.44 -5.00
CA PRO A 105 11.47 8.58 -6.13
C PRO A 105 11.86 7.24 -6.77
N ALA A 106 11.68 6.12 -6.09
CA ALA A 106 12.00 4.79 -6.61
C ALA A 106 10.94 4.24 -7.57
N VAL A 107 9.72 4.81 -7.56
CA VAL A 107 8.60 4.36 -8.38
C VAL A 107 8.19 5.46 -9.37
N PRO A 108 8.42 5.28 -10.69
CA PRO A 108 8.07 6.27 -11.69
C PRO A 108 6.55 6.32 -11.92
N ALA A 109 5.88 7.23 -11.20
CA ALA A 109 4.44 7.42 -11.27
C ALA A 109 4.04 8.87 -10.94
N HIS A 110 2.77 9.20 -11.19
CA HIS A 110 2.20 10.48 -10.75
C HIS A 110 1.67 10.35 -9.32
N TRP A 111 2.51 10.77 -8.38
CA TRP A 111 2.19 10.72 -6.96
C TRP A 111 1.30 11.89 -6.51
N THR A 112 0.47 11.65 -5.51
CA THR A 112 -0.25 12.69 -4.75
C THR A 112 -0.38 12.22 -3.30
N LEU A 113 0.00 13.08 -2.36
CA LEU A 113 -0.24 12.85 -0.93
C LEU A 113 -1.68 13.22 -0.60
N PHE A 114 -2.51 12.23 -0.29
CA PHE A 114 -3.85 12.43 0.24
C PHE A 114 -3.80 12.45 1.77
N LEU A 115 -3.99 13.64 2.35
CA LEU A 115 -3.84 13.88 3.79
C LEU A 115 -5.19 14.01 4.50
N ASP A 116 -5.37 13.28 5.58
CA ASP A 116 -6.44 13.50 6.56
C ASP A 116 -5.96 14.47 7.65
N GLY A 117 -6.53 15.68 7.65
CA GLY A 117 -6.08 16.81 8.45
C GLY A 117 -5.24 17.82 7.65
N GLU A 118 -4.79 18.87 8.33
CA GLU A 118 -4.03 19.96 7.71
C GLU A 118 -2.53 19.68 7.69
N PRO A 119 -1.81 19.99 6.59
CA PRO A 119 -0.37 19.83 6.52
C PRO A 119 0.33 20.93 7.31
N ASP A 120 1.23 20.56 8.21
CA ASP A 120 2.12 21.51 8.86
C ASP A 120 3.26 21.97 7.92
N ARG A 121 3.98 23.01 8.34
CA ARG A 121 5.07 23.58 7.55
C ARG A 121 6.15 22.54 7.16
N PRO A 122 6.63 21.67 8.07
CA PRO A 122 7.55 20.59 7.70
C PRO A 122 7.02 19.68 6.60
N LEU A 123 5.75 19.25 6.69
CA LEU A 123 5.15 18.39 5.66
C LEU A 123 5.00 19.10 4.32
N GLN A 124 4.63 20.38 4.32
CA GLN A 124 4.59 21.19 3.10
C GLN A 124 5.97 21.32 2.45
N SER A 125 7.02 21.55 3.24
CA SER A 125 8.39 21.61 2.75
C SER A 125 8.85 20.27 2.16
N LEU A 126 8.59 19.15 2.84
CA LEU A 126 8.91 17.81 2.35
C LEU A 126 8.19 17.50 1.04
N ALA A 127 6.88 17.76 0.96
CA ALA A 127 6.12 17.51 -0.27
C ALA A 127 6.62 18.36 -1.44
N GLY A 128 7.01 19.61 -1.17
CA GLY A 128 7.64 20.50 -2.16
C GLY A 128 9.02 20.03 -2.62
N GLU A 129 9.85 19.53 -1.70
CA GLU A 129 11.17 18.96 -2.00
C GLU A 129 11.08 17.71 -2.89
N ILE A 130 10.18 16.79 -2.54
CA ILE A 130 9.95 15.55 -3.30
C ILE A 130 9.18 15.81 -4.61
N GLY A 131 8.47 16.94 -4.70
CA GLY A 131 7.73 17.34 -5.90
C GLY A 131 6.36 16.67 -6.04
N ILE A 132 5.70 16.34 -4.91
CA ILE A 132 4.36 15.75 -4.92
C ILE A 132 3.31 16.73 -4.37
N PRO A 133 2.14 16.86 -5.01
CA PRO A 133 1.06 17.69 -4.48
C PRO A 133 0.42 17.05 -3.24
N ILE A 134 -0.07 17.90 -2.33
CA ILE A 134 -0.92 17.49 -1.21
C ILE A 134 -2.38 17.74 -1.60
N SER A 135 -3.27 16.81 -1.28
CA SER A 135 -4.72 16.93 -1.45
C SER A 135 -5.43 16.43 -0.19
N PRO A 136 -6.58 17.01 0.20
CA PRO A 136 -7.31 16.53 1.36
C PRO A 136 -7.97 15.18 1.07
N GLN A 137 -7.99 14.28 2.05
CA GLN A 137 -8.87 13.11 2.02
C GLN A 137 -10.32 13.54 2.17
N ARG A 138 -11.20 13.06 1.29
CA ARG A 138 -12.64 13.39 1.28
C ARG A 138 -13.49 12.12 1.36
N GLY A 139 -14.29 11.99 2.41
CA GLY A 139 -15.16 10.84 2.62
C GLY A 139 -15.41 10.59 4.10
N THR A 140 -16.53 9.95 4.41
CA THR A 140 -16.98 9.67 5.78
C THR A 140 -16.14 8.59 6.47
N ASP A 141 -15.65 7.62 5.69
CA ASP A 141 -14.79 6.53 6.13
C ASP A 141 -13.63 6.33 5.15
N LEU A 142 -12.76 5.34 5.42
CA LEU A 142 -11.61 5.05 4.57
C LEU A 142 -12.03 4.64 3.15
N GLY A 143 -13.13 3.90 3.01
CA GLY A 143 -13.66 3.49 1.71
C GLY A 143 -14.07 4.68 0.85
N GLY A 144 -14.87 5.59 1.41
CA GLY A 144 -15.27 6.82 0.75
C GLY A 144 -14.08 7.72 0.37
N ARG A 145 -13.05 7.76 1.23
CA ARG A 145 -11.80 8.49 0.95
C ARG A 145 -11.00 7.87 -0.19
N LEU A 146 -10.90 6.54 -0.24
CA LEU A 146 -10.29 5.83 -1.37
C LEU A 146 -11.07 6.10 -2.67
N VAL A 147 -12.39 5.96 -2.65
CA VAL A 147 -13.26 6.24 -3.82
C VAL A 147 -13.04 7.67 -4.34
N ALA A 148 -13.03 8.67 -3.45
CA ALA A 148 -12.81 10.06 -3.85
C ALA A 148 -11.42 10.29 -4.45
N ALA A 149 -10.37 9.76 -3.82
CA ALA A 149 -9.00 9.88 -4.32
C ALA A 149 -8.81 9.21 -5.69
N PHE A 150 -9.38 8.01 -5.88
CA PHE A 150 -9.31 7.31 -7.15
C PHE A 150 -10.01 8.11 -8.26
N ARG A 151 -11.22 8.60 -7.99
CA ARG A 151 -11.96 9.46 -8.94
C ARG A 151 -11.20 10.72 -9.29
N ASP A 152 -10.56 11.38 -8.32
CA ASP A 152 -9.76 12.58 -8.57
C ASP A 152 -8.54 12.30 -9.47
N LEU A 153 -7.88 11.15 -9.28
CA LEU A 153 -6.74 10.77 -10.11
C LEU A 153 -7.18 10.34 -11.51
N ARG A 154 -8.31 9.65 -11.65
CA ARG A 154 -8.91 9.30 -12.95
C ARG A 154 -9.35 10.52 -13.74
N ALA A 155 -9.96 11.51 -13.07
CA ALA A 155 -10.31 12.79 -13.69
C ALA A 155 -9.10 13.54 -14.26
N LYS A 156 -7.89 13.22 -13.79
CA LYS A 156 -6.60 13.73 -14.33
C LYS A 156 -5.99 12.82 -15.40
N GLY A 157 -6.72 11.81 -15.88
CA GLY A 157 -6.30 10.92 -16.98
C GLY A 157 -5.60 9.63 -16.56
N ALA A 158 -5.55 9.30 -15.26
CA ALA A 158 -4.95 8.04 -14.79
C ALA A 158 -5.87 6.84 -15.13
N ARG A 159 -5.31 5.77 -15.70
CA ARG A 159 -6.05 4.53 -15.99
C ARG A 159 -5.77 3.47 -14.92
N ARG A 160 -4.51 3.40 -14.48
CA ARG A 160 -4.05 2.58 -13.37
C ARG A 160 -3.86 3.50 -12.18
N VAL A 161 -4.70 3.30 -11.17
CA VAL A 161 -4.62 4.04 -9.91
C VAL A 161 -4.28 3.08 -8.80
N VAL A 162 -3.28 3.43 -7.99
CA VAL A 162 -2.86 2.66 -6.82
C VAL A 162 -2.95 3.56 -5.60
N ALA A 163 -3.41 3.04 -4.47
CA ALA A 163 -3.26 3.66 -3.16
C ALA A 163 -2.35 2.82 -2.28
N ILE A 164 -1.49 3.51 -1.53
CA ILE A 164 -0.69 2.94 -0.45
C ILE A 164 -0.84 3.76 0.82
N GLY A 165 -0.68 3.14 1.98
CA GLY A 165 -0.60 3.85 3.26
C GLY A 165 0.83 4.30 3.60
N SER A 166 0.97 5.28 4.50
CA SER A 166 2.27 5.68 5.07
C SER A 166 2.78 4.78 6.20
N ASP A 167 2.01 3.74 6.55
CA ASP A 167 2.24 2.90 7.73
C ASP A 167 3.21 1.73 7.50
N ALA A 168 3.69 1.56 6.26
CA ALA A 168 4.69 0.57 5.87
C ALA A 168 5.93 1.25 5.24
N PRO A 169 6.69 2.07 5.99
CA PRO A 169 7.81 2.84 5.45
C PRO A 169 8.98 1.98 4.96
N THR A 170 9.06 0.72 5.41
CA THR A 170 10.06 -0.26 4.98
C THR A 170 9.63 -1.06 3.76
N LEU A 171 8.45 -0.77 3.18
CA LEU A 171 7.94 -1.46 2.00
C LEU A 171 8.92 -1.38 0.84
N ASP A 172 9.26 -2.54 0.27
CA ASP A 172 10.07 -2.62 -0.93
C ASP A 172 9.32 -2.00 -2.13
N PRO A 173 9.87 -0.96 -2.79
CA PRO A 173 9.27 -0.34 -3.97
C PRO A 173 8.91 -1.32 -5.09
N GLU A 174 9.62 -2.45 -5.20
CA GLU A 174 9.31 -3.52 -6.16
C GLU A 174 7.89 -4.08 -5.99
N ARG A 175 7.31 -4.03 -4.78
CA ARG A 175 5.92 -4.44 -4.54
C ARG A 175 4.92 -3.50 -5.22
N ILE A 176 5.24 -2.21 -5.27
CA ILE A 176 4.41 -1.19 -5.92
C ILE A 176 4.57 -1.30 -7.45
N LEU A 177 5.80 -1.54 -7.93
CA LEU A 177 6.06 -1.78 -9.35
C LEU A 177 5.31 -3.03 -9.86
N GLU A 178 5.34 -4.13 -9.11
CA GLU A 178 4.58 -5.34 -9.45
C GLU A 178 3.06 -5.09 -9.49
N ALA A 179 2.54 -4.26 -8.57
CA ALA A 179 1.14 -3.86 -8.57
C ALA A 179 0.78 -3.12 -9.87
N ILE A 180 1.57 -2.11 -10.23
CA ILE A 180 1.38 -1.29 -11.44
C ILE A 180 1.46 -2.14 -12.71
N GLU A 181 2.45 -3.04 -12.79
CA GLU A 181 2.60 -3.93 -13.93
C GLU A 181 1.40 -4.88 -14.06
N SER A 182 0.97 -5.47 -12.93
CA SER A 182 -0.17 -6.38 -12.89
C SER A 182 -1.47 -5.72 -13.35
N LEU A 183 -1.68 -4.44 -13.06
CA LEU A 183 -2.83 -3.67 -13.54
C LEU A 183 -2.84 -3.42 -15.07
N SER A 184 -1.82 -3.89 -15.79
CA SER A 184 -1.84 -3.91 -17.26
C SER A 184 -2.60 -5.13 -17.82
N VAL A 185 -2.86 -6.14 -16.99
CA VAL A 185 -3.46 -7.42 -17.38
C VAL A 185 -4.53 -7.95 -16.39
N CYS A 186 -4.74 -7.26 -15.27
CA CYS A 186 -5.72 -7.58 -14.24
C CYS A 186 -6.48 -6.32 -13.84
N ASP A 187 -7.69 -6.49 -13.30
CA ASP A 187 -8.58 -5.38 -12.92
C ASP A 187 -8.19 -4.78 -11.56
N VAL A 188 -7.65 -5.61 -10.65
CA VAL A 188 -7.31 -5.25 -9.27
C VAL A 188 -5.94 -5.80 -8.88
N ALA A 189 -5.14 -5.02 -8.15
CA ALA A 189 -3.93 -5.47 -7.48
C ALA A 189 -4.05 -5.18 -5.97
N LEU A 190 -3.92 -6.20 -5.12
CA LEU A 190 -4.08 -6.09 -3.67
C LEU A 190 -2.83 -6.62 -2.95
N GLY A 191 -2.21 -5.77 -2.13
CA GLY A 191 -1.12 -6.12 -1.24
C GLY A 191 -1.62 -6.23 0.21
N PRO A 192 -1.86 -7.44 0.73
CA PRO A 192 -2.45 -7.60 2.06
C PRO A 192 -1.44 -7.27 3.16
N THR A 193 -1.93 -6.79 4.30
CA THR A 193 -1.15 -6.75 5.53
C THR A 193 -1.26 -8.09 6.27
N GLU A 194 -0.29 -8.37 7.13
CA GLU A 194 -0.27 -9.59 7.96
C GLU A 194 -1.45 -9.66 8.95
N ASP A 195 -2.05 -8.51 9.31
CA ASP A 195 -3.20 -8.40 10.20
C ASP A 195 -4.58 -8.50 9.49
N GLY A 196 -4.59 -8.66 8.17
CA GLY A 196 -5.79 -8.80 7.34
C GLY A 196 -6.38 -7.50 6.80
N GLY A 197 -5.71 -6.37 6.99
CA GLY A 197 -5.84 -5.17 6.17
C GLY A 197 -5.13 -5.30 4.81
N TYR A 198 -4.79 -4.17 4.20
CA TYR A 198 -3.92 -4.12 3.03
C TYR A 198 -3.08 -2.84 3.03
N TYR A 199 -1.80 -2.97 2.67
CA TYR A 199 -0.86 -1.84 2.55
C TYR A 199 -0.96 -1.19 1.17
N LEU A 200 -1.49 -1.92 0.19
CA LEU A 200 -1.64 -1.50 -1.20
C LEU A 200 -2.96 -2.01 -1.79
N ILE A 201 -3.65 -1.14 -2.52
CA ILE A 201 -4.75 -1.53 -3.39
C ILE A 201 -4.71 -0.70 -4.66
N GLY A 202 -4.94 -1.30 -5.82
CA GLY A 202 -5.01 -0.58 -7.09
C GLY A 202 -5.99 -1.21 -8.05
N THR A 203 -6.48 -0.41 -8.99
CA THR A 203 -7.43 -0.84 -10.01
C THR A 203 -7.13 -0.25 -11.38
N SER A 204 -7.40 -1.04 -12.43
CA SER A 204 -7.38 -0.59 -13.82
C SER A 204 -8.81 -0.31 -14.28
N GLY A 205 -9.18 0.98 -14.37
CA GLY A 205 -10.56 1.39 -14.67
C GLY A 205 -11.47 1.50 -13.44
N ASP A 206 -12.75 1.83 -13.69
CA ASP A 206 -13.72 2.29 -12.67
C ASP A 206 -14.28 1.13 -11.84
N HIS A 207 -13.45 0.62 -10.91
CA HIS A 207 -13.77 -0.49 -10.03
C HIS A 207 -13.82 -0.12 -8.55
N GLU A 208 -13.95 1.18 -8.23
CA GLU A 208 -13.88 1.70 -6.85
C GLU A 208 -15.02 1.19 -5.95
N SER A 209 -16.10 0.65 -6.52
CA SER A 209 -17.19 0.04 -5.73
C SER A 209 -16.74 -1.16 -4.88
N ILE A 210 -15.53 -1.70 -5.11
CA ILE A 210 -14.94 -2.71 -4.22
C ILE A 210 -14.50 -2.16 -2.85
N PHE A 211 -14.46 -0.83 -2.67
CA PHE A 211 -14.11 -0.17 -1.42
C PHE A 211 -15.33 0.16 -0.53
N GLU A 212 -16.54 0.00 -1.05
CA GLU A 212 -17.77 0.31 -0.32
C GLU A 212 -18.02 -0.73 0.77
N GLU A 213 -18.54 -0.31 1.93
CA GLU A 213 -18.98 -1.19 3.03
C GLU A 213 -17.93 -2.25 3.46
N ILE A 214 -16.65 -1.87 3.42
CA ILE A 214 -15.57 -2.69 3.97
C ILE A 214 -15.51 -2.45 5.48
N PRO A 215 -15.41 -3.51 6.31
CA PRO A 215 -15.28 -3.37 7.76
C PRO A 215 -13.84 -2.96 8.12
N TRP A 216 -13.49 -1.69 7.92
CA TRP A 216 -12.16 -1.16 8.21
C TRP A 216 -11.76 -1.38 9.68
N GLY A 217 -10.52 -1.80 9.92
CA GLY A 217 -9.99 -2.04 11.26
C GLY A 217 -10.40 -3.36 11.93
N SER A 218 -11.09 -4.25 11.21
CA SER A 218 -11.56 -5.55 11.73
C SER A 218 -10.65 -6.75 11.44
N GLY A 219 -9.51 -6.54 10.75
CA GLY A 219 -8.65 -7.63 10.25
C GLY A 219 -9.27 -8.46 9.12
N SER A 220 -10.42 -8.06 8.58
CA SER A 220 -11.09 -8.76 7.46
C SER A 220 -11.16 -7.95 6.18
N ALA A 221 -10.58 -6.74 6.15
CA ALA A 221 -10.72 -5.81 5.03
C ALA A 221 -10.24 -6.42 3.70
N ALA A 222 -9.06 -7.07 3.67
CA ALA A 222 -8.57 -7.72 2.46
C ALA A 222 -9.49 -8.85 2.00
N ALA A 223 -9.95 -9.71 2.93
CA ALA A 223 -10.84 -10.81 2.61
C ALA A 223 -12.16 -10.31 2.02
N THR A 224 -12.79 -9.31 2.65
CA THR A 224 -14.03 -8.70 2.15
C THR A 224 -13.84 -8.03 0.79
N THR A 225 -12.74 -7.31 0.57
CA THR A 225 -12.44 -6.70 -0.73
C THR A 225 -12.27 -7.77 -1.83
N LEU A 226 -11.58 -8.87 -1.53
CA LEU A 226 -11.42 -9.99 -2.47
C LEU A 226 -12.75 -10.67 -2.81
N GLU A 227 -13.63 -10.86 -1.83
CA GLU A 227 -14.99 -11.38 -2.05
C GLU A 227 -15.81 -10.45 -2.95
N ARG A 228 -15.75 -9.14 -2.71
CA ARG A 228 -16.44 -8.14 -3.54
C ARG A 228 -15.91 -8.09 -4.97
N ALA A 229 -14.61 -8.22 -5.16
CA ALA A 229 -13.99 -8.30 -6.49
C ALA A 229 -14.42 -9.58 -7.23
N ARG A 230 -14.44 -10.73 -6.53
CA ARG A 230 -14.93 -12.01 -7.08
C ARG A 230 -16.39 -11.95 -7.48
N ALA A 231 -17.26 -11.37 -6.65
CA ALA A 231 -18.69 -11.20 -6.95
C ALA A 231 -18.92 -10.35 -8.22
N ARG A 232 -17.97 -9.49 -8.57
CA ARG A 232 -17.98 -8.65 -9.78
C ARG A 232 -17.22 -9.27 -10.96
N SER A 233 -16.73 -10.49 -10.82
CA SER A 233 -15.93 -11.19 -11.85
C SER A 233 -14.67 -10.43 -12.28
N LEU A 234 -14.04 -9.72 -11.34
CA LEU A 234 -12.79 -8.99 -11.56
C LEU A 234 -11.58 -9.91 -11.42
N ASP A 235 -10.61 -9.77 -12.32
CA ASP A 235 -9.33 -10.46 -12.26
C ASP A 235 -8.43 -9.76 -11.23
N VAL A 236 -8.08 -10.49 -10.16
CA VAL A 236 -7.29 -9.95 -9.04
C VAL A 236 -5.87 -10.52 -9.02
N ARG A 237 -4.88 -9.64 -8.93
CA ARG A 237 -3.52 -9.97 -8.48
C ARG A 237 -3.43 -9.79 -6.97
N LEU A 238 -3.12 -10.86 -6.26
CA LEU A 238 -2.70 -10.79 -4.86
C LEU A 238 -1.16 -10.71 -4.81
N LEU A 239 -0.62 -9.70 -4.14
CA LEU A 239 0.81 -9.49 -3.95
C LEU A 239 1.28 -10.19 -2.66
N THR A 240 2.60 -10.29 -2.49
CA THR A 240 3.22 -10.75 -1.25
C THR A 240 2.77 -9.88 -0.06
N PRO A 241 2.35 -10.49 1.07
CA PRO A 241 2.02 -9.73 2.28
C PRO A 241 3.17 -8.87 2.79
N TRP A 242 2.84 -7.77 3.45
CA TRP A 242 3.79 -6.90 4.16
C TRP A 242 3.24 -6.52 5.54
N TYR A 243 4.10 -6.07 6.46
CA TYR A 243 3.67 -5.61 7.78
C TYR A 243 3.50 -4.09 7.81
N ASP A 244 2.59 -3.62 8.64
CA ASP A 244 2.43 -2.21 9.00
C ASP A 244 2.92 -1.95 10.43
N LEU A 245 3.10 -0.67 10.77
CA LEU A 245 3.63 -0.23 12.05
C LEU A 245 2.55 0.04 13.09
N ASP A 246 1.91 -1.00 13.61
CA ASP A 246 0.73 -0.85 14.48
C ASP A 246 0.89 -1.37 15.91
N ASP A 247 1.99 -2.06 16.22
CA ASP A 247 2.29 -2.59 17.56
C ASP A 247 3.80 -2.55 17.91
N ALA A 248 4.18 -2.93 19.12
CA ALA A 248 5.58 -2.94 19.55
C ALA A 248 6.46 -3.92 18.73
N ALA A 249 5.92 -5.06 18.30
CA ALA A 249 6.66 -6.06 17.53
C ALA A 249 7.03 -5.53 16.12
N SER A 250 6.10 -4.85 15.46
CA SER A 250 6.32 -4.20 14.16
C SER A 250 7.34 -3.06 14.25
N LEU A 251 7.38 -2.29 15.35
CA LEU A 251 8.41 -1.28 15.57
C LEU A 251 9.81 -1.90 15.72
N LEU A 252 9.94 -3.02 16.44
CA LEU A 252 11.21 -3.76 16.55
C LEU A 252 11.63 -4.33 15.19
N ARG A 253 10.69 -4.88 14.42
CA ARG A 253 10.96 -5.35 13.05
C ARG A 253 11.43 -4.21 12.14
N ALA A 254 10.82 -3.02 12.26
CA ALA A 254 11.29 -1.84 11.53
C ALA A 254 12.64 -1.30 12.03
N TYR A 255 12.96 -1.45 13.31
CA TYR A 255 14.28 -1.11 13.82
C TYR A 255 15.38 -1.89 13.09
N ASP A 256 15.17 -3.19 12.90
CA ASP A 256 16.11 -4.08 12.21
C ASP A 256 16.16 -3.81 10.69
N ALA A 257 15.06 -3.38 10.09
CA ALA A 257 14.96 -3.09 8.67
C ALA A 257 15.48 -1.68 8.29
N THR A 258 15.51 -0.74 9.24
CA THR A 258 15.95 0.65 8.99
C THR A 258 17.44 0.83 9.27
N ARG A 259 18.05 1.81 8.59
CA ARG A 259 19.49 2.11 8.68
C ARG A 259 19.75 3.57 9.06
N PRO A 260 20.96 3.95 9.50
CA PRO A 260 21.31 5.35 9.72
C PRO A 260 20.96 6.23 8.51
N GLY A 261 20.39 7.42 8.77
CA GLY A 261 19.87 8.34 7.75
C GLY A 261 18.38 8.18 7.44
N TRP A 262 17.70 7.20 8.05
CA TRP A 262 16.24 7.11 8.06
C TRP A 262 15.69 7.91 9.24
N ALA A 263 14.67 8.73 9.00
CA ALA A 263 14.04 9.49 10.07
C ALA A 263 13.40 8.53 11.10
N LEU A 264 12.83 7.41 10.64
CA LEU A 264 12.23 6.42 11.52
C LEU A 264 13.28 5.75 12.40
N ARG A 265 14.48 5.51 11.87
CA ARG A 265 15.57 4.92 12.65
C ARG A 265 15.92 5.79 13.85
N GLU A 266 16.05 7.10 13.65
CA GLU A 266 16.37 8.06 14.72
C GLU A 266 15.30 8.04 15.83
N VAL A 267 14.03 8.08 15.45
CA VAL A 267 12.92 7.99 16.42
C VAL A 267 12.96 6.65 17.17
N LEU A 268 13.16 5.54 16.45
CA LEU A 268 13.19 4.22 17.06
C LEU A 268 14.37 4.05 18.03
N ASP A 269 15.55 4.59 17.72
CA ASP A 269 16.71 4.58 18.62
C ASP A 269 16.40 5.27 19.98
N GLU A 270 15.62 6.36 19.97
CA GLU A 270 15.23 7.07 21.18
C GLU A 270 14.15 6.35 22.01
N VAL A 271 13.19 5.71 21.34
CA VAL A 271 12.06 5.04 22.03
C VAL A 271 12.36 3.58 22.37
N ARG A 272 13.45 3.00 21.85
CA ARG A 272 13.80 1.58 21.99
C ARG A 272 13.78 1.10 23.45
N ALA A 273 14.32 1.89 24.37
CA ALA A 273 14.36 1.52 25.79
C ALA A 273 12.95 1.34 26.39
N ARG A 274 11.96 2.11 25.93
CA ARG A 274 10.54 1.99 26.34
C ARG A 274 9.85 0.80 25.69
N LEU A 275 10.28 0.38 24.50
CA LEU A 275 9.72 -0.79 23.80
C LEU A 275 10.13 -2.12 24.49
N VAL A 276 11.35 -2.19 25.02
CA VAL A 276 11.89 -3.40 25.67
C VAL A 276 11.40 -3.58 27.10
N THR A 277 11.04 -2.49 27.79
CA THR A 277 10.57 -2.53 29.19
C THR A 277 9.07 -2.84 29.34
N GLY A 278 8.32 -2.88 28.23
CA GLY A 278 6.88 -3.12 28.21
C GLY A 278 6.44 -4.48 27.64
N SER A 279 7.37 -5.41 27.35
CA SER A 279 7.07 -6.80 26.95
C SER A 279 7.10 -7.75 28.13
#